data_AF-A0A817TCQ6-F1
#
_entry.id   AF-A0A817TCQ6-F1
#
_cell.length_a   1.000
_cell.length_b   1.000
_cell.length_c   1.000
_cell.angle_alpha   90.00
_cell.angle_beta   90.00
_cell.angle_gamma   90.00
#
_symmetry.space_group_name_H-M   'P 1'
#
loop_
_entity.id
_entity.type
_entity.pdbx_description
1 polymer ?
#
loop_
_entity_poly.entity_id
_entity_poly.type
_entity_poly.pdbx_seq_one_letter_code
_entity_poly.pdbx_strand_id
1 'polypeptide(L)'
;MDTDELIARNTSSTTCAPDQRLNIKFESEEGGVSSDSESSINNEVDETEQLFNQKKAKSLLNDVFSVLGISPVSDIRNTNILQQKVTTAIELIWRAADDILKTPKTTLKDFTTSTITVDDTKQLLDGLKLLFKSSDYDEQIRLLTLAPSNWGRLQIQDFFACNQWQAHKALLLRSSYGHLARVTNFDGNQSMDPRLIHEIKRFYEDDGISRKDNLPSKYLEGLLNNQVSRFDEVFWMTWCPSQSSTQNGGENDNAKSTNKKIALQRIEGSVDDLFEEIDLQWHNFLKHRFTTDQQFEYIKLIKQEASEQNSIVIQMDFSENHNLLIQHQVMQAYWTAAQAAIFTADVTVSKDKHHSIAIISDYLSHDVQFVHAAQGVIVDYLRGLHPSVKHFNYVSDGAGQHFKNNKSLLNLTYHQSDFGSPASWTFSSTAHGKGPMDGIGATIKYQATRKVLSGKDEDAILTPEQLYKFAQQDLKIKVFYMDKTTIQQNTDCYKLLNR
;
A
#
# COMPACT_ATOMS: atom_id res chain seq x y z
N MET A 1 60.94 70.29 -30.61
CA MET A 1 61.56 68.94 -30.59
C MET A 1 60.44 67.96 -30.85
N ASP A 2 59.75 68.12 -31.98
CA ASP A 2 60.19 67.76 -33.35
C ASP A 2 59.99 66.26 -33.54
N THR A 3 58.87 65.86 -34.15
CA THR A 3 58.59 65.68 -35.61
C THR A 3 58.59 64.17 -35.88
N ASP A 4 57.47 63.58 -36.31
CA ASP A 4 57.09 63.37 -37.73
C ASP A 4 58.14 62.51 -38.48
N GLU A 5 57.80 61.41 -39.14
CA GLU A 5 57.07 61.34 -40.42
C GLU A 5 56.65 59.87 -40.72
N LEU A 6 55.39 59.56 -41.11
CA LEU A 6 54.82 59.55 -42.49
C LEU A 6 55.31 58.31 -43.30
N ILE A 7 54.52 57.44 -43.97
CA ILE A 7 53.48 57.60 -45.03
C ILE A 7 52.84 56.20 -45.28
N ALA A 8 51.51 56.01 -45.14
CA ALA A 8 50.46 55.88 -46.19
C ALA A 8 50.41 54.52 -46.95
N ARG A 9 49.29 53.97 -47.47
CA ARG A 9 47.91 54.46 -47.77
C ARG A 9 47.05 53.25 -48.25
N ASN A 10 45.73 53.33 -48.01
CA ASN A 10 44.59 52.96 -48.91
C ASN A 10 44.34 51.49 -49.35
N THR A 11 43.12 50.96 -49.57
CA THR A 11 41.70 51.39 -49.51
C THR A 11 40.77 50.18 -49.79
N SER A 12 39.50 50.30 -49.33
CA SER A 12 38.21 49.96 -49.98
C SER A 12 37.63 48.52 -50.05
N SER A 13 36.39 48.43 -49.51
CA SER A 13 35.14 47.75 -49.95
C SER A 13 35.17 46.25 -50.31
N THR A 14 34.18 45.39 -50.01
CA THR A 14 32.75 45.48 -50.36
C THR A 14 32.00 44.25 -49.74
N THR A 15 30.81 44.50 -49.17
CA THR A 15 29.53 43.74 -49.19
C THR A 15 29.41 42.19 -49.34
N CYS A 16 28.42 41.69 -48.58
CA CYS A 16 27.32 40.74 -48.90
C CYS A 16 27.53 39.22 -49.07
N ALA A 17 26.56 38.51 -48.45
CA ALA A 17 26.25 37.08 -48.43
C ALA A 17 26.03 36.45 -49.83
N PRO A 18 25.93 35.10 -49.99
CA PRO A 18 24.69 34.39 -49.62
C PRO A 18 24.82 32.92 -49.14
N ASP A 19 23.69 32.43 -48.64
CA ASP A 19 23.21 31.04 -48.54
C ASP A 19 23.99 29.94 -49.28
N GLN A 20 24.13 28.75 -48.64
CA GLN A 20 23.39 27.55 -49.03
C GLN A 20 23.72 26.32 -48.16
N ARG A 21 22.67 25.82 -47.49
CA ARG A 21 22.33 24.42 -47.18
C ARG A 21 23.47 23.39 -47.22
N LEU A 22 23.97 23.02 -46.03
CA LEU A 22 24.75 21.81 -45.82
C LEU A 22 23.84 20.57 -45.91
N ASN A 23 24.00 19.82 -46.99
CA ASN A 23 23.50 18.46 -47.13
C ASN A 23 24.68 17.52 -46.86
N ILE A 24 24.59 16.75 -45.79
CA ILE A 24 25.62 15.80 -45.35
C ILE A 24 25.54 14.56 -46.24
N LYS A 25 26.64 14.20 -46.91
CA LYS A 25 26.88 12.84 -47.38
C LYS A 25 28.30 12.41 -47.00
N PHE A 26 28.35 11.26 -46.34
CA PHE A 26 29.54 10.48 -46.03
C PHE A 26 30.10 9.88 -47.33
N GLU A 27 31.39 10.09 -47.58
CA GLU A 27 32.20 9.22 -48.43
C GLU A 27 33.52 8.91 -47.72
N SER A 28 33.72 7.62 -47.52
CA SER A 28 34.93 6.93 -47.09
C SER A 28 35.78 6.63 -48.33
N GLU A 29 37.07 6.94 -48.34
CA GLU A 29 38.02 6.24 -49.22
C GLU A 29 39.46 6.27 -48.66
N GLU A 30 40.08 5.10 -48.80
CA GLU A 30 41.42 4.69 -48.36
C GLU A 30 42.52 5.02 -49.38
N GLY A 31 43.78 5.00 -48.91
CA GLY A 31 45.02 4.89 -49.71
C GLY A 31 46.04 5.96 -49.31
N GLY A 32 47.10 5.68 -48.53
CA GLY A 32 48.33 4.94 -48.91
C GLY A 32 49.34 5.92 -49.55
N VAL A 33 50.59 6.14 -49.13
CA VAL A 33 51.68 5.22 -48.72
C VAL A 33 52.90 6.04 -48.19
N SER A 34 53.62 5.46 -47.21
CA SER A 34 55.07 5.57 -46.81
C SER A 34 55.73 6.94 -46.56
N SER A 35 56.72 7.13 -45.68
CA SER A 35 57.47 6.32 -44.70
C SER A 35 58.37 7.28 -43.91
N ASP A 36 58.62 6.94 -42.65
CA ASP A 36 59.78 7.27 -41.81
C ASP A 36 60.06 8.72 -41.42
N SER A 37 59.66 9.06 -40.18
CA SER A 37 60.60 9.49 -39.13
C SER A 37 59.85 9.65 -37.80
N GLU A 38 60.20 8.82 -36.81
CA GLU A 38 59.83 9.04 -35.41
C GLU A 38 60.31 10.42 -34.96
N SER A 39 59.36 11.31 -34.63
CA SER A 39 59.59 12.37 -33.66
C SER A 39 58.30 12.58 -32.88
N SER A 40 58.25 11.95 -31.70
CA SER A 40 57.24 12.17 -30.68
C SER A 40 57.31 13.63 -30.21
N ILE A 41 56.46 14.49 -30.78
CA ILE A 41 56.13 15.76 -30.16
C ILE A 41 54.97 15.50 -29.20
N ASN A 42 55.31 15.44 -27.92
CA ASN A 42 54.38 15.43 -26.80
C ASN A 42 53.43 16.64 -26.88
N ASN A 43 52.16 16.40 -27.13
CA ASN A 43 51.10 17.30 -26.67
C ASN A 43 50.53 16.69 -25.39
N GLU A 44 51.24 16.87 -24.26
CA GLU A 44 50.63 16.78 -22.94
C GLU A 44 49.60 17.91 -22.83
N VAL A 45 48.37 17.64 -23.28
CA VAL A 45 47.22 18.47 -22.93
C VAL A 45 46.95 18.19 -21.47
N ASP A 46 47.17 19.20 -20.63
CA ASP A 46 47.01 19.14 -19.18
C ASP A 46 45.60 18.60 -18.82
N GLU A 47 45.53 17.34 -18.37
CA GLU A 47 44.27 16.66 -18.02
C GLU A 47 43.47 17.46 -16.97
N THR A 48 44.14 18.28 -16.18
CA THR A 48 43.50 19.16 -15.19
C THR A 48 42.72 20.30 -15.83
N GLU A 49 43.20 20.85 -16.96
CA GLU A 49 42.55 21.93 -17.70
C GLU A 49 41.30 21.42 -18.44
N GLN A 50 41.35 20.21 -19.01
CA GLN A 50 40.16 19.56 -19.59
C GLN A 50 39.08 19.29 -18.53
N LEU A 51 39.46 18.79 -17.35
CA LEU A 51 38.51 18.51 -16.27
C LEU A 51 37.86 19.79 -15.71
N PHE A 52 38.63 20.88 -15.62
CA PHE A 52 38.14 22.20 -15.22
C PHE A 52 37.12 22.76 -16.22
N ASN A 53 37.42 22.67 -17.52
CA ASN A 53 36.53 23.12 -18.59
C ASN A 53 35.23 22.31 -18.64
N GLN A 54 35.28 20.99 -18.40
CA GLN A 54 34.08 20.15 -18.33
C GLN A 54 33.19 20.49 -17.13
N LYS A 55 33.76 20.77 -15.95
CA LYS A 55 32.99 21.20 -14.77
C LYS A 55 32.30 22.55 -15.00
N LYS A 56 32.99 23.49 -15.64
CA LYS A 56 32.43 24.81 -15.99
C LYS A 56 31.29 24.67 -17.00
N ALA A 57 31.47 23.87 -18.05
CA ALA A 57 30.42 23.58 -19.03
C ALA A 57 29.20 22.91 -18.40
N LYS A 58 29.40 21.98 -17.45
CA LYS A 58 28.32 21.34 -16.68
C LYS A 58 27.51 22.34 -15.86
N SER A 59 28.18 23.29 -15.19
CA SER A 59 27.52 24.33 -14.40
C SER A 59 26.62 25.19 -15.29
N LEU A 60 27.19 25.73 -16.37
CA LEU A 60 26.46 26.55 -17.35
C LEU A 60 25.26 25.81 -17.95
N LEU A 61 25.42 24.53 -18.28
CA LEU A 61 24.34 23.72 -18.84
C LEU A 61 23.19 23.51 -17.83
N ASN A 62 23.53 23.24 -16.57
CA ASN A 62 22.52 23.08 -15.51
C ASN A 62 21.83 24.41 -15.17
N ASP A 63 22.51 25.55 -15.30
CA ASP A 63 21.89 26.87 -15.16
C ASP A 63 20.84 27.10 -16.26
N VAL A 64 21.16 26.75 -17.51
CA VAL A 64 20.20 26.80 -18.63
C VAL A 64 19.03 25.84 -18.41
N PHE A 65 19.29 24.63 -17.94
CA PHE A 65 18.23 23.67 -17.62
C PHE A 65 17.32 24.14 -16.48
N SER A 66 17.86 24.83 -15.47
CA SER A 66 17.07 25.44 -14.40
C SER A 66 16.08 26.47 -14.94
N VAL A 67 16.54 27.36 -15.83
CA VAL A 67 15.67 28.37 -16.46
C VAL A 67 14.57 27.73 -17.31
N LEU A 68 14.87 26.60 -17.96
CA LEU A 68 13.93 25.86 -18.82
C LEU A 68 13.10 24.80 -18.08
N GLY A 69 13.28 24.62 -16.77
CA GLY A 69 12.57 23.61 -15.97
C GLY A 69 12.98 22.15 -16.25
N ILE A 70 14.16 21.92 -16.83
CA ILE A 70 14.70 20.59 -17.14
C ILE A 70 15.53 20.09 -15.96
N SER A 71 15.45 18.78 -15.65
CA SER A 71 16.23 18.20 -14.55
C SER A 71 17.75 18.27 -14.80
N PRO A 72 18.57 18.58 -13.77
CA PRO A 72 20.02 18.74 -13.93
C PRO A 72 20.69 17.41 -14.31
N VAL A 73 21.88 17.51 -14.92
CA VAL A 73 22.69 16.34 -15.30
C VAL A 73 23.76 16.07 -14.24
N SER A 74 23.82 14.82 -13.77
CA SER A 74 24.76 14.35 -12.75
C SER A 74 26.12 13.95 -13.33
N ASP A 75 26.17 13.38 -14.53
CA ASP A 75 27.42 12.96 -15.19
C ASP A 75 27.37 13.21 -16.72
N ILE A 76 28.41 13.83 -17.27
CA ILE A 76 28.50 14.23 -18.69
C ILE A 76 28.81 13.01 -19.58
N ARG A 77 29.26 11.91 -18.98
CA ARG A 77 29.64 10.68 -19.70
C ARG A 77 28.45 9.90 -20.28
N ASN A 78 27.22 10.14 -19.81
CA ASN A 78 26.04 9.47 -20.33
C ASN A 78 25.49 10.22 -21.57
N THR A 79 26.14 9.96 -22.71
CA THR A 79 25.99 10.71 -23.96
C THR A 79 24.56 10.72 -24.49
N ASN A 80 23.82 9.62 -24.39
CA ASN A 80 22.45 9.53 -24.91
C ASN A 80 21.45 10.39 -24.12
N ILE A 81 21.51 10.37 -22.79
CA ILE A 81 20.61 11.16 -21.93
C ILE A 81 20.96 12.65 -22.03
N LEU A 82 22.25 12.97 -22.07
CA LEU A 82 22.73 14.34 -22.27
C LEU A 82 22.26 14.89 -23.63
N GLN A 83 22.42 14.12 -24.71
CA GLN A 83 21.94 14.50 -26.04
C GLN A 83 20.43 14.74 -26.04
N GLN A 84 19.63 13.84 -25.47
CA GLN A 84 18.18 14.03 -25.38
C GLN A 84 17.81 15.31 -24.62
N LYS A 85 18.44 15.59 -23.48
CA LYS A 85 18.17 16.79 -22.69
C LYS A 85 18.58 18.08 -23.40
N VAL A 86 19.72 18.07 -24.08
CA VAL A 86 20.19 19.22 -24.87
C VAL A 86 19.26 19.45 -26.07
N THR A 87 18.83 18.41 -26.78
CA THR A 87 17.86 18.53 -27.88
C THR A 87 16.55 19.13 -27.39
N THR A 88 16.01 18.65 -26.27
CA THR A 88 14.79 19.22 -25.66
C THR A 88 14.97 20.69 -25.27
N ALA A 89 16.13 21.07 -24.73
CA ALA A 89 16.43 22.46 -24.41
C ALA A 89 16.49 23.34 -25.66
N ILE A 90 17.13 22.86 -26.73
CA ILE A 90 17.21 23.55 -28.02
C ILE A 90 15.81 23.72 -28.62
N GLU A 91 14.95 22.69 -28.58
CA GLU A 91 13.57 22.79 -29.06
C GLU A 91 12.74 23.81 -28.28
N LEU A 92 12.89 23.87 -26.96
CA LEU A 92 12.19 24.85 -26.12
C LEU A 92 12.66 26.27 -26.39
N ILE A 93 13.97 26.48 -26.58
CA ILE A 93 14.54 27.77 -26.97
C ILE A 93 14.04 28.18 -28.36
N TRP A 94 14.01 27.25 -29.31
CA TRP A 94 13.47 27.52 -30.65
C TRP A 94 11.99 27.85 -30.61
N ARG A 95 11.18 27.16 -29.81
CA ARG A 95 9.75 27.51 -29.62
C ARG A 95 9.59 28.90 -29.01
N ALA A 96 10.36 29.22 -27.97
CA ALA A 96 10.33 30.55 -27.35
C ALA A 96 10.77 31.64 -28.35
N ALA A 97 11.81 31.38 -29.14
CA ALA A 97 12.29 32.30 -30.17
C ALA A 97 11.29 32.45 -31.32
N ASP A 98 10.64 31.36 -31.74
CA ASP A 98 9.63 31.35 -32.80
C ASP A 98 8.34 32.06 -32.34
N ASP A 99 7.95 31.93 -31.06
CA ASP A 99 6.87 32.73 -30.47
C ASP A 99 7.24 34.22 -30.39
N ILE A 100 8.49 34.56 -30.06
CA ILE A 100 8.99 35.95 -30.07
C ILE A 100 9.05 36.52 -31.51
N LEU A 101 9.33 35.67 -32.51
CA LEU A 101 9.44 36.10 -33.91
C LEU A 101 8.08 36.13 -34.63
N LYS A 102 7.13 35.28 -34.23
CA LYS A 102 5.76 35.21 -34.77
C LYS A 102 4.78 36.12 -34.04
N THR A 103 5.15 36.65 -32.87
CA THR A 103 4.39 37.75 -32.27
C THR A 103 4.50 38.96 -33.20
N PRO A 104 3.38 39.45 -33.78
CA PRO A 104 3.44 40.67 -34.55
C PRO A 104 3.98 41.77 -33.65
N LYS A 105 4.93 42.58 -34.17
CA LYS A 105 5.36 43.83 -33.55
C LYS A 105 4.15 44.76 -33.48
N THR A 106 3.33 44.54 -32.48
CA THR A 106 2.21 45.41 -32.14
C THR A 106 2.88 46.65 -31.60
N THR A 107 2.88 47.68 -32.42
CA THR A 107 3.18 49.05 -32.03
C THR A 107 2.51 49.30 -30.68
N LEU A 108 3.30 49.75 -29.70
CA LEU A 108 2.83 50.20 -28.40
C LEU A 108 1.57 51.06 -28.60
N LYS A 109 0.41 50.44 -28.39
CA LYS A 109 -0.84 51.14 -28.15
C LYS A 109 -0.97 51.18 -26.64
N ASP A 110 -1.07 52.40 -26.17
CA ASP A 110 -1.25 52.77 -24.78
C ASP A 110 -2.18 51.81 -24.04
N PHE A 111 -1.78 51.48 -22.81
CA PHE A 111 -2.62 50.82 -21.81
C PHE A 111 -3.97 51.54 -21.73
N THR A 112 -4.95 51.05 -22.47
CA THR A 112 -6.36 51.35 -22.31
C THR A 112 -6.98 50.03 -21.94
N THR A 113 -7.27 49.89 -20.65
CA THR A 113 -8.10 48.86 -20.01
C THR A 113 -8.73 47.88 -20.99
N SER A 114 -8.01 46.80 -21.33
CA SER A 114 -8.51 45.72 -22.17
C SER A 114 -9.72 45.12 -21.48
N THR A 115 -10.91 45.41 -22.00
CA THR A 115 -12.17 44.88 -21.49
C THR A 115 -12.24 43.42 -21.94
N ILE A 116 -12.28 42.49 -20.98
CA ILE A 116 -12.43 41.05 -21.24
C ILE A 116 -13.63 40.84 -22.17
N THR A 117 -13.42 40.21 -23.32
CA THR A 117 -14.50 39.96 -24.28
C THR A 117 -15.30 38.72 -23.89
N VAL A 118 -16.53 38.60 -24.41
CA VAL A 118 -17.37 37.43 -24.16
C VAL A 118 -16.71 36.15 -24.70
N ASP A 119 -15.92 36.24 -25.77
CA ASP A 119 -15.20 35.09 -26.34
C ASP A 119 -14.10 34.59 -25.40
N ASP A 120 -13.36 35.50 -24.76
CA ASP A 120 -12.32 35.15 -23.78
C ASP A 120 -12.91 34.39 -22.57
N THR A 121 -14.10 34.81 -22.10
CA THR A 121 -14.78 34.12 -20.99
C THR A 121 -15.27 32.72 -21.38
N LYS A 122 -15.65 32.54 -22.65
CA LYS A 122 -16.08 31.24 -23.17
C LYS A 122 -14.89 30.29 -23.27
N GLN A 123 -13.77 30.75 -23.82
CA GLN A 123 -12.54 29.96 -23.88
C GLN A 123 -12.05 29.52 -22.49
N LEU A 124 -12.14 30.42 -21.49
CA LEU A 124 -11.78 30.09 -20.11
C LEU A 124 -12.70 29.01 -19.51
N LEU A 125 -14.01 29.14 -19.69
CA LEU A 125 -15.00 28.17 -19.19
C LEU A 125 -14.88 26.80 -19.88
N ASP A 126 -14.61 26.78 -21.19
CA ASP A 126 -14.38 25.55 -21.93
C ASP A 126 -13.07 24.86 -21.50
N GLY A 127 -12.02 25.63 -21.20
CA GLY A 127 -10.78 25.13 -20.61
C GLY A 127 -10.99 24.50 -19.22
N LEU A 128 -11.79 25.15 -18.36
CA LEU A 128 -12.16 24.58 -17.05
C LEU A 128 -12.94 23.28 -17.18
N LYS A 129 -13.83 23.17 -18.18
CA LYS A 129 -14.58 21.94 -18.45
C LYS A 129 -13.67 20.79 -18.92
N LEU A 130 -12.61 21.10 -19.66
CA LEU A 130 -11.61 20.11 -20.06
C LEU A 130 -10.79 19.62 -18.87
N LEU A 131 -10.32 20.55 -18.02
CA LEU A 131 -9.61 20.20 -16.78
C LEU A 131 -10.47 19.34 -15.85
N PHE A 132 -11.73 19.73 -15.65
CA PHE A 132 -12.69 18.99 -14.81
C PHE A 132 -12.78 17.51 -15.18
N LYS A 133 -12.75 17.18 -16.49
CA LYS A 133 -12.80 15.78 -16.96
C LYS A 133 -11.54 14.97 -16.64
N SER A 134 -10.39 15.61 -16.55
CA SER A 134 -9.10 14.97 -16.25
C SER A 134 -8.73 14.96 -14.76
N SER A 135 -9.47 15.69 -13.92
CA SER A 135 -9.18 15.89 -12.50
C SER A 135 -9.81 14.84 -11.59
N ASP A 136 -9.25 14.69 -10.39
CA ASP A 136 -9.80 13.87 -9.30
C ASP A 136 -11.05 14.51 -8.65
N TYR A 137 -11.73 13.78 -7.77
CA TYR A 137 -13.02 14.20 -7.21
C TYR A 137 -12.95 15.49 -6.37
N ASP A 138 -11.86 15.69 -5.63
CA ASP A 138 -11.68 16.84 -4.77
C ASP A 138 -11.31 18.09 -5.58
N GLU A 139 -10.43 17.95 -6.58
CA GLU A 139 -10.11 19.03 -7.51
C GLU A 139 -11.31 19.35 -8.40
N GLN A 140 -12.13 18.37 -8.78
CA GLN A 140 -13.42 18.59 -9.45
C GLN A 140 -14.32 19.54 -8.64
N ILE A 141 -14.54 19.28 -7.35
CA ILE A 141 -15.36 20.15 -6.49
C ILE A 141 -14.72 21.54 -6.36
N ARG A 142 -13.40 21.60 -6.26
CA ARG A 142 -12.65 22.85 -6.17
C ARG A 142 -12.76 23.69 -7.44
N LEU A 143 -12.65 23.08 -8.62
CA LEU A 143 -12.82 23.77 -9.91
C LEU A 143 -14.25 24.28 -10.09
N LEU A 144 -15.26 23.54 -9.62
CA LEU A 144 -16.66 24.00 -9.67
C LEU A 144 -16.92 25.27 -8.84
N THR A 145 -16.06 25.61 -7.86
CA THR A 145 -16.16 26.88 -7.13
C THR A 145 -15.84 28.10 -8.01
N LEU A 146 -15.18 27.92 -9.17
CA LEU A 146 -14.89 28.97 -10.14
C LEU A 146 -16.05 29.24 -11.11
N ALA A 147 -17.15 28.49 -11.02
CA ALA A 147 -18.34 28.79 -11.82
C ALA A 147 -18.79 30.24 -11.57
N PRO A 148 -19.38 30.92 -12.58
CA PRO A 148 -19.90 32.27 -12.42
C PRO A 148 -20.81 32.43 -11.19
N SER A 149 -20.76 33.60 -10.55
CA SER A 149 -21.49 33.86 -9.30
C SER A 149 -23.02 33.82 -9.47
N ASN A 150 -23.51 34.09 -10.68
CA ASN A 150 -24.92 34.03 -11.06
C ASN A 150 -25.41 32.62 -11.40
N TRP A 151 -24.54 31.60 -11.42
CA TRP A 151 -24.96 30.23 -11.75
C TRP A 151 -25.51 29.48 -10.53
N GLY A 152 -26.69 28.89 -10.71
CA GLY A 152 -27.30 27.97 -9.77
C GLY A 152 -26.81 26.52 -9.96
N ARG A 153 -27.16 25.64 -9.01
CA ARG A 153 -26.74 24.22 -9.01
C ARG A 153 -27.07 23.45 -10.30
N LEU A 154 -28.21 23.75 -10.92
CA LEU A 154 -28.67 23.09 -12.15
C LEU A 154 -27.87 23.55 -13.37
N GLN A 155 -27.53 24.84 -13.45
CA GLN A 155 -26.72 25.37 -14.54
C GLN A 155 -25.29 24.84 -14.49
N ILE A 156 -24.73 24.70 -13.29
CA ILE A 156 -23.41 24.09 -13.08
C ILE A 156 -23.42 22.61 -13.49
N GLN A 157 -24.46 21.88 -13.08
CA GLN A 157 -24.66 20.48 -13.45
C GLN A 157 -24.68 20.31 -14.97
N ASP A 158 -25.51 21.09 -15.67
CA ASP A 158 -25.69 20.96 -17.12
C ASP A 158 -24.41 21.38 -17.88
N PHE A 159 -23.71 22.42 -17.42
CA PHE A 159 -22.51 22.90 -18.10
C PHE A 159 -21.32 21.95 -17.92
N PHE A 160 -21.04 21.49 -16.69
CA PHE A 160 -19.89 20.62 -16.38
C PHE A 160 -20.19 19.12 -16.51
N ALA A 161 -21.45 18.74 -16.70
CA ALA A 161 -21.92 17.35 -16.69
C ALA A 161 -21.56 16.60 -15.39
N CYS A 162 -21.64 17.29 -14.25
CA CYS A 162 -21.30 16.76 -12.92
C CYS A 162 -22.54 16.30 -12.14
N ASN A 163 -22.35 15.70 -10.95
CA ASN A 163 -23.48 15.37 -10.06
C ASN A 163 -24.07 16.65 -9.43
N GLN A 164 -25.40 16.71 -9.26
CA GLN A 164 -26.10 17.79 -8.54
C GLN A 164 -25.51 18.05 -7.15
N TRP A 165 -25.10 16.98 -6.46
CA TRP A 165 -24.48 17.11 -5.15
C TRP A 165 -23.11 17.79 -5.21
N GLN A 166 -22.28 17.49 -6.21
CA GLN A 166 -20.98 18.16 -6.39
C GLN A 166 -21.16 19.65 -6.64
N ALA A 167 -22.12 20.02 -7.50
CA ALA A 167 -22.49 21.42 -7.75
C ALA A 167 -22.98 22.13 -6.49
N HIS A 168 -23.83 21.47 -5.69
CA HIS A 168 -24.31 22.01 -4.42
C HIS A 168 -23.17 22.20 -3.40
N LYS A 169 -22.30 21.20 -3.24
CA LYS A 169 -21.15 21.25 -2.33
C LYS A 169 -20.16 22.35 -2.73
N ALA A 170 -19.89 22.53 -4.03
CA ALA A 170 -19.04 23.61 -4.52
C ALA A 170 -19.62 25.00 -4.23
N LEU A 171 -20.94 25.19 -4.38
CA LEU A 171 -21.60 26.46 -4.03
C LEU A 171 -21.51 26.77 -2.53
N LEU A 172 -21.67 25.75 -1.67
CA LEU A 172 -21.48 25.91 -0.22
C LEU A 172 -20.04 26.26 0.13
N LEU A 173 -19.06 25.54 -0.44
CA LEU A 173 -17.63 25.81 -0.25
C LEU A 173 -17.26 27.23 -0.70
N ARG A 174 -17.77 27.68 -1.86
CA ARG A 174 -17.55 29.04 -2.36
C ARG A 174 -18.12 30.10 -1.41
N SER A 175 -19.30 29.85 -0.85
CA SER A 175 -19.95 30.78 0.06
C SER A 175 -19.21 30.89 1.41
N SER A 176 -18.62 29.79 1.87
CA SER A 176 -17.93 29.73 3.16
C SER A 176 -16.46 30.12 3.09
N TYR A 177 -15.75 29.78 2.01
CA TYR A 177 -14.28 29.87 1.91
C TYR A 177 -13.76 30.54 0.63
N GLY A 178 -14.64 30.92 -0.30
CA GLY A 178 -14.27 31.61 -1.54
C GLY A 178 -13.88 30.68 -2.71
N HIS A 179 -13.32 31.29 -3.75
CA HIS A 179 -12.91 30.60 -4.98
C HIS A 179 -11.69 29.71 -4.75
N LEU A 180 -11.64 28.55 -5.41
CA LEU A 180 -10.59 27.53 -5.28
C LEU A 180 -10.39 27.02 -3.85
N ALA A 181 -11.43 27.10 -3.01
CA ALA A 181 -11.43 26.51 -1.68
C ALA A 181 -11.18 25.00 -1.76
N ARG A 182 -10.21 24.52 -0.99
CA ARG A 182 -9.97 23.07 -0.87
C ARG A 182 -11.13 22.45 -0.13
N VAL A 183 -11.52 21.24 -0.54
CA VAL A 183 -12.51 20.45 0.16
C VAL A 183 -11.94 20.12 1.55
N THR A 184 -12.44 20.81 2.57
CA THR A 184 -12.18 20.43 3.96
C THR A 184 -13.01 19.20 4.23
N ASN A 185 -12.38 18.03 4.25
CA ASN A 185 -13.00 16.86 4.85
C ASN A 185 -13.23 17.21 6.33
N PHE A 186 -14.40 16.82 6.84
CA PHE A 186 -14.75 17.04 8.24
C PHE A 186 -13.84 16.16 9.10
N ASP A 187 -12.67 16.70 9.45
CA ASP A 187 -11.77 16.10 10.44
C ASP A 187 -12.33 16.41 11.82
N GLY A 188 -13.36 15.67 12.19
CA GLY A 188 -14.00 15.72 13.51
C GLY A 188 -13.15 15.14 14.64
N ASN A 189 -11.85 14.93 14.45
CA ASN A 189 -10.95 14.45 15.49
C ASN A 189 -9.89 15.51 15.76
N GLN A 190 -9.77 15.92 17.04
CA GLN A 190 -8.62 16.69 17.51
C GLN A 190 -7.34 16.06 16.98
N SER A 191 -6.47 16.88 16.38
CA SER A 191 -5.16 16.45 15.91
C SER A 191 -4.45 15.74 17.08
N MET A 192 -4.14 14.45 16.92
CA MET A 192 -3.27 13.73 17.83
C MET A 192 -1.96 14.52 17.99
N ASP A 193 -1.41 14.51 19.21
CA ASP A 193 -0.15 15.18 19.52
C ASP A 193 0.91 14.77 18.48
N PRO A 194 1.52 15.72 17.74
CA PRO A 194 2.57 15.43 16.79
C PRO A 194 3.72 14.59 17.37
N ARG A 195 3.95 14.69 18.69
CA ARG A 195 4.91 13.83 19.41
C ARG A 195 4.46 12.38 19.49
N LEU A 196 3.18 12.14 19.75
CA LEU A 196 2.60 10.79 19.78
C LEU A 196 2.60 10.17 18.37
N ILE A 197 2.31 10.97 17.33
CA ILE A 197 2.42 10.51 15.93
C ILE A 197 3.88 10.17 15.59
N HIS A 198 4.84 10.97 16.07
CA HIS A 198 6.26 10.72 15.88
C HIS A 198 6.74 9.49 16.66
N GLU A 199 6.25 9.25 17.88
CA GLU A 199 6.54 8.04 18.65
C GLU A 199 5.91 6.79 18.03
N ILE A 200 4.70 6.90 17.49
CA ILE A 200 4.05 5.81 16.76
C ILE A 200 4.82 5.51 15.47
N LYS A 201 5.20 6.54 14.69
CA LYS A 201 6.03 6.34 13.49
C LYS A 201 7.38 5.75 13.84
N ARG A 202 8.05 6.26 14.87
CA ARG A 202 9.29 5.69 15.40
C ARG A 202 9.09 4.24 15.84
N PHE A 203 8.03 3.90 16.57
CA PHE A 203 7.73 2.51 16.92
C PHE A 203 7.60 1.59 15.68
N TYR A 204 7.11 2.11 14.55
CA TYR A 204 7.03 1.40 13.27
C TYR A 204 8.29 1.51 12.38
N GLU A 205 9.22 2.43 12.67
CA GLU A 205 10.41 2.78 11.86
C GLU A 205 11.76 2.57 12.60
N ASP A 206 11.76 2.22 13.89
CA ASP A 206 12.97 2.06 14.72
C ASP A 206 13.61 0.68 14.50
N ASP A 207 14.58 0.63 13.59
CA ASP A 207 15.45 -0.52 13.27
C ASP A 207 16.51 -0.81 14.37
N GLY A 208 16.22 -0.46 15.63
CA GLY A 208 17.19 -0.39 16.73
C GLY A 208 17.31 -1.62 17.65
N ILE A 209 16.71 -2.78 17.38
CA ILE A 209 16.82 -3.96 18.26
C ILE A 209 17.08 -5.25 17.49
N SER A 210 18.15 -5.95 17.91
CA SER A 210 18.55 -7.33 17.62
C SER A 210 19.18 -7.67 16.26
N ARG A 211 20.49 -7.43 16.23
CA ARG A 211 21.45 -8.47 15.84
C ARG A 211 21.24 -9.73 16.69
N LYS A 212 20.85 -10.85 16.08
CA LYS A 212 21.29 -12.21 16.44
C LYS A 212 20.81 -13.20 15.37
N ASP A 213 21.78 -13.96 14.89
CA ASP A 213 21.69 -14.94 13.81
C ASP A 213 20.78 -16.13 14.13
N ASN A 214 20.21 -16.71 13.07
CA ASN A 214 20.37 -18.14 12.74
C ASN A 214 19.80 -18.41 11.33
N LEU A 215 20.70 -18.54 10.35
CA LEU A 215 20.38 -18.97 8.98
C LEU A 215 20.10 -20.50 8.92
N PRO A 216 19.29 -20.98 7.96
CA PRO A 216 19.10 -22.42 7.74
C PRO A 216 20.38 -23.08 7.18
N SER A 217 21.04 -23.88 8.01
CA SER A 217 22.33 -24.55 7.72
C SER A 217 22.17 -25.93 7.08
N LYS A 218 22.04 -26.00 5.75
CA LYS A 218 22.36 -27.26 5.05
C LYS A 218 22.73 -27.10 3.57
N TYR A 219 22.13 -26.12 2.89
CA TYR A 219 22.45 -25.83 1.49
C TYR A 219 23.63 -24.86 1.35
N LEU A 220 23.75 -23.91 2.27
CA LEU A 220 24.89 -22.97 2.34
C LEU A 220 26.22 -23.68 2.65
N GLU A 221 26.21 -24.74 3.45
CA GLU A 221 27.42 -25.50 3.79
C GLU A 221 28.06 -26.18 2.56
N GLY A 222 27.28 -26.63 1.58
CA GLY A 222 27.80 -27.23 0.34
C GLY A 222 28.46 -26.22 -0.61
N LEU A 223 27.92 -24.99 -0.65
CA LEU A 223 28.44 -23.87 -1.41
C LEU A 223 29.69 -23.25 -0.78
N LEU A 224 29.70 -23.10 0.55
CA LEU A 224 30.86 -22.61 1.30
C LEU A 224 32.04 -23.59 1.25
N ASN A 225 31.77 -24.88 1.03
CA ASN A 225 32.78 -25.93 0.89
C ASN A 225 33.25 -26.15 -0.57
N ASN A 226 32.89 -25.28 -1.52
CA ASN A 226 33.30 -25.35 -2.94
C ASN A 226 32.94 -26.69 -3.64
N GLN A 227 31.89 -27.37 -3.20
CA GLN A 227 31.46 -28.66 -3.78
C GLN A 227 30.38 -28.52 -4.87
N VAL A 228 29.91 -27.29 -5.11
CA VAL A 228 28.83 -26.95 -6.04
C VAL A 228 29.24 -25.70 -6.83
N SER A 229 29.16 -25.74 -8.15
CA SER A 229 29.39 -24.60 -9.03
C SER A 229 28.14 -23.72 -9.10
N ARG A 230 28.33 -22.41 -9.31
CA ARG A 230 27.24 -21.43 -9.50
C ARG A 230 26.33 -21.73 -10.69
N PHE A 231 26.84 -22.51 -11.64
CA PHE A 231 26.13 -22.93 -12.85
C PHE A 231 25.50 -24.32 -12.73
N ASP A 232 25.60 -24.98 -11.58
CA ASP A 232 24.99 -26.28 -11.41
C ASP A 232 23.46 -26.15 -11.44
N GLU A 233 22.80 -27.07 -12.14
CA GLU A 233 21.35 -27.11 -12.20
C GLU A 233 20.79 -27.61 -10.86
N VAL A 234 19.89 -26.84 -10.29
CA VAL A 234 19.16 -27.13 -9.06
C VAL A 234 17.67 -26.93 -9.28
N PHE A 235 16.87 -27.48 -8.37
CA PHE A 235 15.45 -27.21 -8.32
C PHE A 235 15.06 -26.72 -6.93
N TRP A 236 14.08 -25.82 -6.88
CA TRP A 236 13.48 -25.36 -5.63
C TRP A 236 11.96 -25.24 -5.77
N MET A 237 11.28 -25.20 -4.63
CA MET A 237 9.83 -25.08 -4.56
C MET A 237 9.47 -23.67 -4.12
N THR A 238 8.58 -22.99 -4.84
CA THR A 238 8.11 -21.65 -4.46
C THR A 238 6.59 -21.52 -4.63
N TRP A 239 5.98 -20.64 -3.84
CA TRP A 239 4.55 -20.36 -3.88
C TRP A 239 4.26 -19.31 -4.94
N CYS A 240 3.71 -19.72 -6.09
CA CYS A 240 3.38 -18.81 -7.19
C CYS A 240 1.85 -18.72 -7.39
N PRO A 241 1.31 -17.55 -7.81
CA PRO A 241 -0.07 -17.46 -8.27
C PRO A 241 -0.32 -18.44 -9.43
N SER A 242 -1.27 -19.36 -9.28
CA SER A 242 -1.66 -20.29 -10.33
C SER A 242 -2.32 -19.51 -11.46
N GLN A 243 -1.72 -19.53 -12.65
CA GLN A 243 -2.42 -19.15 -13.86
C GLN A 243 -3.30 -20.33 -14.27
N SER A 244 -4.56 -20.36 -13.84
CA SER A 244 -5.54 -21.29 -14.41
C SER A 244 -6.36 -20.55 -15.46
N SER A 245 -6.03 -20.78 -16.73
CA SER A 245 -6.94 -20.49 -17.85
C SER A 245 -7.98 -21.61 -17.89
N THR A 246 -9.09 -21.45 -17.19
CA THR A 246 -10.26 -22.30 -17.42
C THR A 246 -10.96 -21.80 -18.70
N GLN A 247 -10.80 -22.53 -19.80
CA GLN A 247 -11.73 -22.43 -20.94
C GLN A 247 -13.05 -23.07 -20.50
N ASN A 248 -13.94 -22.29 -19.90
CA ASN A 248 -15.34 -22.67 -19.84
C ASN A 248 -16.00 -22.19 -21.13
N GLY A 249 -16.32 -23.13 -22.02
CA GLY A 249 -17.26 -22.90 -23.11
C GLY A 249 -18.63 -22.56 -22.52
N GLY A 250 -19.06 -21.33 -22.72
CA GLY A 250 -20.34 -20.80 -22.28
C GLY A 250 -20.34 -19.29 -22.41
N GLU A 251 -20.94 -18.79 -23.49
CA GLU A 251 -21.25 -17.38 -23.68
C GLU A 251 -22.07 -16.87 -22.48
N ASN A 252 -21.43 -16.07 -21.63
CA ASN A 252 -22.02 -14.88 -21.03
C ASN A 252 -20.92 -14.11 -20.30
N ASP A 253 -20.51 -13.01 -20.92
CA ASP A 253 -19.62 -12.01 -20.34
C ASP A 253 -20.31 -11.28 -19.18
N ASN A 254 -19.75 -11.40 -17.98
CA ASN A 254 -19.31 -10.28 -17.14
C ASN A 254 -19.14 -10.69 -15.66
N ALA A 255 -17.95 -11.19 -15.33
CA ALA A 255 -17.20 -10.96 -14.08
C ALA A 255 -16.06 -12.00 -13.99
N LYS A 256 -14.90 -11.70 -14.60
CA LYS A 256 -13.69 -12.48 -14.32
C LYS A 256 -13.18 -12.11 -12.91
N SER A 257 -13.70 -12.79 -11.89
CA SER A 257 -13.04 -12.83 -10.59
C SER A 257 -11.77 -13.67 -10.73
N THR A 258 -10.62 -13.01 -10.84
CA THR A 258 -9.33 -13.69 -10.79
C THR A 258 -9.08 -14.17 -9.36
N ASN A 259 -9.56 -15.38 -9.05
CA ASN A 259 -9.10 -16.09 -7.86
C ASN A 259 -7.60 -16.39 -8.03
N LYS A 260 -6.76 -15.57 -7.40
CA LYS A 260 -5.31 -15.81 -7.28
C LYS A 260 -5.08 -16.99 -6.34
N LYS A 261 -5.44 -18.20 -6.76
CA LYS A 261 -5.03 -19.42 -6.06
C LYS A 261 -3.51 -19.46 -6.08
N ILE A 262 -2.88 -19.61 -4.93
CA ILE A 262 -1.41 -19.75 -4.84
C ILE A 262 -1.11 -21.25 -4.83
N ALA A 263 -0.18 -21.69 -5.66
CA ALA A 263 0.21 -23.09 -5.76
C ALA A 263 1.73 -23.22 -5.54
N LEU A 264 2.12 -24.30 -4.86
CA LEU A 264 3.52 -24.65 -4.71
C LEU A 264 4.00 -25.22 -6.05
N GLN A 265 4.93 -24.53 -6.70
CA GLN A 265 5.48 -24.90 -8.00
C GLN A 265 6.95 -25.28 -7.85
N ARG A 266 7.37 -26.28 -8.62
CA ARG A 266 8.77 -26.67 -8.78
C ARG A 266 9.38 -25.83 -9.88
N ILE A 267 10.43 -25.08 -9.55
CA ILE A 267 11.24 -24.32 -10.49
C ILE A 267 12.57 -25.03 -10.63
N GLU A 268 13.08 -25.11 -11.86
CA GLU A 268 14.39 -25.65 -12.20
C GLU A 268 15.21 -24.50 -12.78
N GLY A 269 16.46 -24.36 -12.34
CA GLY A 269 17.33 -23.25 -12.72
C GLY A 269 18.75 -23.46 -12.19
N SER A 270 19.61 -22.48 -12.38
CA SER A 270 20.97 -22.51 -11.84
C SER A 270 20.99 -22.18 -10.34
N VAL A 271 22.12 -22.47 -9.69
CA VAL A 271 22.39 -22.03 -8.31
C VAL A 271 22.36 -20.51 -8.19
N ASP A 272 22.83 -19.77 -9.20
CA ASP A 272 22.74 -18.30 -9.22
C ASP A 272 21.28 -17.81 -9.27
N ASP A 273 20.42 -18.45 -10.08
CA ASP A 273 18.97 -18.12 -10.13
C ASP A 273 18.29 -18.34 -8.77
N LEU A 274 18.69 -19.39 -8.05
CA LEU A 274 18.22 -19.64 -6.69
C LEU A 274 18.69 -18.55 -5.72
N PHE A 275 19.93 -18.07 -5.83
CA PHE A 275 20.44 -16.98 -4.99
C PHE A 275 19.73 -15.67 -5.24
N GLU A 276 19.45 -15.32 -6.50
CA GLU A 276 18.68 -14.13 -6.84
C GLU A 276 17.28 -14.18 -6.21
N GLU A 277 16.59 -15.31 -6.30
CA GLU A 277 15.27 -15.48 -5.65
C GLU A 277 15.38 -15.39 -4.12
N ILE A 278 16.41 -15.99 -3.51
CA ILE A 278 16.65 -15.88 -2.06
C ILE A 278 16.87 -14.42 -1.68
N ASP A 279 17.73 -13.70 -2.40
CA ASP A 279 18.06 -12.29 -2.12
C ASP A 279 16.83 -11.39 -2.22
N LEU A 280 15.95 -11.64 -3.20
CA LEU A 280 14.67 -10.94 -3.34
C LEU A 280 13.74 -11.18 -2.13
N GLN A 281 13.70 -12.40 -1.60
CA GLN A 281 12.85 -12.75 -0.44
C GLN A 281 13.53 -12.42 0.90
N TRP A 282 14.86 -12.28 0.93
CA TRP A 282 15.68 -12.23 2.15
C TRP A 282 15.27 -11.08 3.06
N HIS A 283 15.12 -9.89 2.49
CA HIS A 283 14.75 -8.69 3.25
C HIS A 283 13.37 -8.85 3.92
N ASN A 284 12.39 -9.35 3.17
CA ASN A 284 11.03 -9.57 3.67
C ASN A 284 11.02 -10.67 4.75
N PHE A 285 11.79 -11.75 4.53
CA PHE A 285 11.91 -12.84 5.48
C PHE A 285 12.52 -12.40 6.80
N LEU A 286 13.63 -11.65 6.78
CA LEU A 286 14.28 -11.16 8.00
C LEU A 286 13.36 -10.25 8.81
N LYS A 287 12.70 -9.29 8.14
CA LYS A 287 11.74 -8.38 8.79
C LYS A 287 10.59 -9.15 9.43
N HIS A 288 10.03 -10.10 8.71
CA HIS A 288 8.95 -10.94 9.17
C HIS A 288 9.35 -11.82 10.36
N ARG A 289 10.54 -12.43 10.29
CA ARG A 289 11.10 -13.27 11.35
C ARG A 289 11.34 -12.47 12.62
N PHE A 290 11.99 -11.33 12.51
CA PHE A 290 12.24 -10.44 13.63
C PHE A 290 10.93 -10.03 14.32
N THR A 291 9.95 -9.57 13.54
CA THR A 291 8.64 -9.16 14.07
C THR A 291 7.96 -10.30 14.83
N THR A 292 7.97 -11.50 14.24
CA THR A 292 7.33 -12.69 14.83
C THR A 292 8.02 -13.09 16.14
N ASP A 293 9.35 -13.06 16.19
CA ASP A 293 10.10 -13.42 17.40
C ASP A 293 9.85 -12.41 18.54
N GLN A 294 9.85 -11.10 18.24
CA GLN A 294 9.54 -10.06 19.23
C GLN A 294 8.11 -10.19 19.77
N GLN A 295 7.13 -10.40 18.88
CA GLN A 295 5.74 -10.57 19.27
C GLN A 295 5.53 -11.82 20.13
N PHE A 296 6.18 -12.93 19.78
CA PHE A 296 6.09 -14.17 20.55
C PHE A 296 6.64 -13.99 21.97
N GLU A 297 7.81 -13.36 22.11
CA GLU A 297 8.39 -13.06 23.43
C GLU A 297 7.51 -12.11 24.25
N TYR A 298 6.91 -11.09 23.62
CA TYR A 298 5.97 -10.20 24.31
C TYR A 298 4.69 -10.93 24.76
N ILE A 299 4.10 -11.77 23.93
CA ILE A 299 2.92 -12.58 24.29
C ILE A 299 3.24 -13.52 25.45
N LYS A 300 4.45 -14.11 25.45
CA LYS A 300 4.93 -14.95 26.54
C LYS A 300 5.11 -14.15 27.83
N LEU A 301 5.65 -12.93 27.76
CA LEU A 301 5.82 -12.03 28.90
C LEU A 301 4.46 -11.69 29.53
N ILE A 302 3.49 -11.20 28.77
CA ILE A 302 2.17 -10.83 29.30
C ILE A 302 1.43 -12.03 29.92
N LYS A 303 1.64 -13.25 29.37
CA LYS A 303 1.09 -14.49 29.96
C LYS A 303 1.77 -14.85 31.28
N GLN A 304 3.06 -14.57 31.43
CA GLN A 304 3.80 -14.79 32.68
C GLN A 304 3.45 -13.76 33.76
N GLU A 305 3.17 -12.52 33.36
CA GLU A 305 2.74 -11.43 34.26
C GLU A 305 1.24 -11.46 34.59
N ALA A 306 0.47 -12.34 33.91
CA ALA A 306 -0.94 -12.52 34.16
C ALA A 306 -1.21 -12.92 35.61
N SER A 307 -2.18 -12.27 36.23
CA SER A 307 -2.57 -12.47 37.62
C SER A 307 -4.06 -12.21 37.80
N GLU A 308 -4.72 -13.05 38.60
CA GLU A 308 -6.16 -12.96 38.89
C GLU A 308 -6.59 -11.61 39.50
N GLN A 309 -5.64 -10.85 40.05
CA GLN A 309 -5.87 -9.57 40.72
C GLN A 309 -5.44 -8.34 39.90
N ASN A 310 -4.77 -8.54 38.76
CA ASN A 310 -4.20 -7.45 37.98
C ASN A 310 -4.65 -7.52 36.52
N SER A 311 -4.11 -8.47 35.77
CA SER A 311 -4.40 -8.58 34.35
C SER A 311 -4.59 -10.02 33.90
N ILE A 312 -5.57 -10.23 33.01
CA ILE A 312 -5.86 -11.52 32.39
C ILE A 312 -5.55 -11.41 30.91
N VAL A 313 -4.92 -12.43 30.34
CA VAL A 313 -4.64 -12.50 28.89
C VAL A 313 -5.69 -13.36 28.20
N ILE A 314 -6.31 -12.83 27.15
CA ILE A 314 -7.33 -13.50 26.35
C ILE A 314 -6.78 -13.63 24.93
N GLN A 315 -6.34 -14.82 24.55
CA GLN A 315 -5.92 -15.12 23.19
C GLN A 315 -7.10 -15.71 22.41
N MET A 316 -7.56 -15.02 21.38
CA MET A 316 -8.80 -15.34 20.68
C MET A 316 -8.60 -15.47 19.17
N ASP A 317 -9.42 -16.31 18.55
CA ASP A 317 -9.44 -16.52 17.11
C ASP A 317 -10.81 -17.07 16.64
N PHE A 318 -11.05 -16.99 15.33
CA PHE A 318 -12.13 -17.75 14.70
C PHE A 318 -11.61 -19.13 14.29
N SER A 319 -12.28 -20.17 14.75
CA SER A 319 -12.19 -21.44 14.06
C SER A 319 -13.08 -21.37 12.82
N GLU A 320 -12.56 -21.77 11.66
CA GLU A 320 -13.32 -21.82 10.40
C GLU A 320 -14.74 -22.38 10.59
N ASN A 321 -15.72 -21.93 9.81
CA ASN A 321 -17.09 -22.41 9.96
C ASN A 321 -17.15 -23.95 9.83
N HIS A 322 -17.79 -24.59 10.80
CA HIS A 322 -17.89 -26.03 10.85
C HIS A 322 -19.13 -26.49 10.06
N ASN A 323 -18.92 -27.32 9.06
CA ASN A 323 -20.01 -28.03 8.39
C ASN A 323 -20.61 -29.05 9.36
N LEU A 324 -21.91 -28.94 9.58
CA LEU A 324 -22.68 -29.89 10.36
C LEU A 324 -22.95 -31.13 9.52
N LEU A 325 -22.25 -32.22 9.86
CA LEU A 325 -22.28 -33.46 9.10
C LEU A 325 -23.41 -34.37 9.55
N ILE A 326 -23.85 -35.21 8.62
CA ILE A 326 -24.79 -36.32 8.86
C ILE A 326 -24.07 -37.56 8.32
N GLN A 327 -24.18 -38.70 9.00
CA GLN A 327 -23.41 -39.89 8.65
C GLN A 327 -23.84 -40.47 7.29
N HIS A 328 -25.15 -40.51 7.02
CA HIS A 328 -25.71 -41.04 5.79
C HIS A 328 -26.21 -39.93 4.85
N GLN A 329 -25.35 -38.97 4.49
CA GLN A 329 -25.71 -37.90 3.55
C GLN A 329 -25.86 -38.42 2.11
N VAL A 330 -26.98 -38.05 1.49
CA VAL A 330 -27.12 -38.12 0.02
C VAL A 330 -26.22 -37.06 -0.64
N MET A 331 -25.72 -37.34 -1.84
CA MET A 331 -24.75 -36.49 -2.55
C MET A 331 -25.17 -35.01 -2.65
N GLN A 332 -26.46 -34.71 -2.76
CA GLN A 332 -26.96 -33.34 -2.84
C GLN A 332 -26.85 -32.57 -1.51
N ALA A 333 -26.90 -33.26 -0.36
CA ALA A 333 -26.83 -32.66 0.96
C ALA A 333 -25.43 -32.08 1.29
N TYR A 334 -24.38 -32.51 0.58
CA TYR A 334 -23.03 -31.96 0.71
C TYR A 334 -22.95 -30.46 0.41
N TRP A 335 -23.74 -29.98 -0.57
CA TRP A 335 -23.74 -28.57 -1.00
C TRP A 335 -24.62 -27.67 -0.13
N THR A 336 -25.46 -28.25 0.74
CA THR A 336 -26.44 -27.53 1.58
C THR A 336 -26.21 -27.76 3.06
N ALA A 337 -25.07 -28.32 3.46
CA ALA A 337 -24.78 -28.61 4.86
C ALA A 337 -24.86 -27.33 5.68
N ALA A 338 -25.68 -27.36 6.74
CA ALA A 338 -25.74 -26.26 7.69
C ALA A 338 -24.36 -26.03 8.31
N GLN A 339 -24.04 -24.78 8.61
CA GLN A 339 -22.77 -24.42 9.21
C GLN A 339 -22.98 -23.81 10.59
N ALA A 340 -21.96 -23.93 11.44
CA ALA A 340 -21.86 -23.21 12.69
C ALA A 340 -20.55 -22.42 12.73
N ALA A 341 -20.62 -21.17 13.16
CA ALA A 341 -19.42 -20.41 13.50
C ALA A 341 -18.95 -20.80 14.90
N ILE A 342 -17.63 -20.93 15.06
CA ILE A 342 -17.01 -21.28 16.34
C ILE A 342 -15.92 -20.25 16.62
N PHE A 343 -16.15 -19.38 17.59
CA PHE A 343 -15.16 -18.44 18.10
C PHE A 343 -14.49 -19.04 19.34
N THR A 344 -13.17 -19.02 19.40
CA THR A 344 -12.41 -19.67 20.48
C THR A 344 -11.55 -18.67 21.22
N ALA A 345 -11.42 -18.87 22.52
CA ALA A 345 -10.57 -18.07 23.38
C ALA A 345 -9.84 -18.94 24.40
N ASP A 346 -8.52 -18.84 24.41
CA ASP A 346 -7.66 -19.34 25.49
C ASP A 346 -7.39 -18.20 26.46
N VAL A 347 -7.84 -18.35 27.70
CA VAL A 347 -7.69 -17.34 28.74
C VAL A 347 -6.63 -17.77 29.72
N THR A 348 -5.54 -17.00 29.82
CA THR A 348 -4.49 -17.20 30.84
C THR A 348 -4.76 -16.25 32.00
N VAL A 349 -5.15 -16.81 33.16
CA VAL A 349 -5.42 -16.03 34.38
C VAL A 349 -4.18 -15.91 35.25
N SER A 350 -3.40 -16.99 35.31
CA SER A 350 -2.07 -17.04 35.93
C SER A 350 -1.23 -18.08 35.19
N LYS A 351 0.06 -18.15 35.51
CA LYS A 351 1.03 -19.06 34.87
C LYS A 351 0.55 -20.52 34.78
N ASP A 352 -0.21 -20.98 35.78
CA ASP A 352 -0.67 -22.38 35.87
C ASP A 352 -2.18 -22.54 35.68
N LYS A 353 -2.91 -21.45 35.43
CA LYS A 353 -4.38 -21.46 35.35
C LYS A 353 -4.87 -20.88 34.04
N HIS A 354 -5.48 -21.76 33.25
CA HIS A 354 -6.06 -21.46 31.96
C HIS A 354 -7.55 -21.79 31.92
N HIS A 355 -8.33 -21.01 31.17
CA HIS A 355 -9.70 -21.34 30.80
C HIS A 355 -9.82 -21.42 29.28
N SER A 356 -10.24 -22.59 28.80
CA SER A 356 -10.62 -22.79 27.40
C SER A 356 -12.10 -22.42 27.22
N ILE A 357 -12.36 -21.40 26.41
CA ILE A 357 -13.70 -20.90 26.12
C ILE A 357 -13.98 -21.07 24.62
N ALA A 358 -15.22 -21.46 24.30
CA ALA A 358 -15.73 -21.46 22.94
C ALA A 358 -17.13 -20.82 22.90
N ILE A 359 -17.40 -20.07 21.83
CA ILE A 359 -18.70 -19.49 21.54
C ILE A 359 -19.16 -20.06 20.21
N ILE A 360 -20.33 -20.71 20.22
CA ILE A 360 -20.94 -21.31 19.05
C ILE A 360 -22.12 -20.43 18.62
N SER A 361 -22.21 -20.15 17.33
CA SER A 361 -23.25 -19.29 16.77
C SER A 361 -23.73 -19.78 15.40
N ASP A 362 -24.97 -19.42 15.06
CA ASP A 362 -25.54 -19.49 13.72
C ASP A 362 -25.18 -18.26 12.86
N TYR A 363 -24.52 -17.24 13.44
CA TYR A 363 -23.97 -16.11 12.71
C TYR A 363 -22.63 -16.45 12.05
N LEU A 364 -22.66 -16.72 10.75
CA LEU A 364 -21.51 -17.24 9.99
C LEU A 364 -20.46 -16.19 9.60
N SER A 365 -20.75 -14.91 9.81
CA SER A 365 -19.87 -13.82 9.40
C SER A 365 -18.77 -13.59 10.43
N HIS A 366 -17.51 -13.75 9.99
CA HIS A 366 -16.32 -13.46 10.81
C HIS A 366 -16.00 -11.97 10.71
N ASP A 367 -16.76 -11.16 11.43
CA ASP A 367 -16.65 -9.70 11.43
C ASP A 367 -16.39 -9.14 12.84
N VAL A 368 -16.21 -7.82 12.90
CA VAL A 368 -15.97 -7.10 14.16
C VAL A 368 -17.19 -7.15 15.10
N GLN A 369 -18.40 -7.30 14.57
CA GLN A 369 -19.62 -7.35 15.39
C GLN A 369 -19.66 -8.62 16.23
N PHE A 370 -19.32 -9.75 15.61
CA PHE A 370 -19.14 -11.01 16.31
C PHE A 370 -18.07 -10.86 17.38
N VAL A 371 -16.87 -10.38 17.04
CA VAL A 371 -15.75 -10.25 17.99
C VAL A 371 -16.16 -9.43 19.22
N HIS A 372 -16.83 -8.30 19.00
CA HIS A 372 -17.30 -7.47 20.10
C HIS A 372 -18.32 -8.20 21.00
N ALA A 373 -19.36 -8.82 20.40
CA ALA A 373 -20.35 -9.55 21.17
C ALA A 373 -19.71 -10.72 21.96
N ALA A 374 -18.75 -11.40 21.34
CA ALA A 374 -17.98 -12.46 21.97
C ALA A 374 -17.15 -11.94 23.16
N GLN A 375 -16.50 -10.79 23.02
CA GLN A 375 -15.77 -10.14 24.13
C GLN A 375 -16.70 -9.85 25.30
N GLY A 376 -17.93 -9.37 25.07
CA GLY A 376 -18.91 -9.16 26.15
C GLY A 376 -19.20 -10.42 26.95
N VAL A 377 -19.53 -11.52 26.27
CA VAL A 377 -19.80 -12.80 26.93
C VAL A 377 -18.57 -13.32 27.70
N ILE A 378 -17.37 -13.17 27.11
CA ILE A 378 -16.12 -13.62 27.75
C ILE A 378 -15.83 -12.77 28.99
N VAL A 379 -15.89 -11.44 28.88
CA VAL A 379 -15.59 -10.52 29.99
C VAL A 379 -16.59 -10.69 31.13
N ASP A 380 -17.88 -10.81 30.84
CA ASP A 380 -18.91 -11.03 31.86
C ASP A 380 -18.68 -12.33 32.63
N TYR A 381 -18.35 -13.41 31.90
CA TYR A 381 -18.00 -14.69 32.52
C TYR A 381 -16.74 -14.59 33.39
N LEU A 382 -15.68 -13.96 32.87
CA LEU A 382 -14.41 -13.83 33.58
C LEU A 382 -14.54 -12.92 34.81
N ARG A 383 -15.34 -11.86 34.76
CA ARG A 383 -15.63 -11.01 35.92
C ARG A 383 -16.38 -11.77 37.01
N GLY A 384 -17.32 -12.64 36.64
CA GLY A 384 -18.02 -13.50 37.58
C GLY A 384 -17.06 -14.44 38.33
N LEU A 385 -16.00 -14.91 37.66
CA LEU A 385 -14.98 -15.78 38.26
C LEU A 385 -13.87 -15.02 38.99
N HIS A 386 -13.48 -13.86 38.46
CA HIS A 386 -12.35 -13.06 38.90
C HIS A 386 -12.76 -11.59 39.08
N PRO A 387 -13.53 -11.25 40.13
CA PRO A 387 -14.06 -9.90 40.32
C PRO A 387 -12.98 -8.82 40.52
N SER A 388 -11.77 -9.23 40.90
CA SER A 388 -10.65 -8.33 41.19
C SER A 388 -9.77 -8.00 39.98
N VAL A 389 -10.09 -8.52 38.79
CA VAL A 389 -9.32 -8.20 37.57
C VAL A 389 -9.44 -6.71 37.25
N LYS A 390 -8.30 -6.06 36.98
CA LYS A 390 -8.24 -4.62 36.68
C LYS A 390 -8.08 -4.32 35.21
N HIS A 391 -7.55 -5.26 34.41
CA HIS A 391 -7.18 -5.02 33.02
C HIS A 391 -7.27 -6.30 32.19
N PHE A 392 -7.72 -6.20 30.94
CA PHE A 392 -7.74 -7.32 30.00
C PHE A 392 -6.72 -7.12 28.87
N ASN A 393 -5.92 -8.14 28.59
CA ASN A 393 -4.94 -8.14 27.49
C ASN A 393 -5.43 -9.08 26.39
N TYR A 394 -5.98 -8.52 25.32
CA TYR A 394 -6.38 -9.28 24.14
C TYR A 394 -5.18 -9.60 23.26
N VAL A 395 -5.15 -10.83 22.75
CA VAL A 395 -4.20 -11.29 21.74
C VAL A 395 -5.00 -11.92 20.61
N SER A 396 -4.79 -11.46 19.38
CA SER A 396 -5.42 -12.05 18.19
C SER A 396 -4.48 -11.98 17.00
N ASP A 397 -4.88 -12.61 15.89
CA ASP A 397 -4.15 -12.44 14.64
C ASP A 397 -4.32 -11.00 14.07
N GLY A 398 -3.52 -10.69 13.05
CA GLY A 398 -3.53 -9.41 12.36
C GLY A 398 -4.61 -9.26 11.28
N ALA A 399 -5.64 -10.11 11.23
CA ALA A 399 -6.64 -10.09 10.16
C ALA A 399 -7.46 -8.80 10.17
N GLY A 400 -7.34 -8.01 9.11
CA GLY A 400 -8.00 -6.71 9.00
C GLY A 400 -9.53 -6.79 8.93
N GLN A 401 -10.08 -7.92 8.51
CA GLN A 401 -11.54 -8.08 8.37
C GLN A 401 -12.28 -8.07 9.72
N HIS A 402 -11.67 -8.59 10.79
CA HIS A 402 -12.36 -8.76 12.08
C HIS A 402 -11.53 -8.37 13.32
N PHE A 403 -10.19 -8.35 13.24
CA PHE A 403 -9.36 -8.04 14.41
C PHE A 403 -8.59 -6.72 14.24
N LYS A 404 -7.77 -6.57 13.20
CA LYS A 404 -6.87 -5.41 13.05
C LYS A 404 -7.47 -4.31 12.15
N ASN A 405 -8.48 -3.58 12.65
CA ASN A 405 -9.10 -2.46 11.93
C ASN A 405 -9.52 -1.30 12.86
N ASN A 406 -10.00 -0.22 12.24
CA ASN A 406 -10.44 0.99 12.95
C ASN A 406 -11.59 0.74 13.94
N LYS A 407 -12.48 -0.22 13.66
CA LYS A 407 -13.60 -0.57 14.55
C LYS A 407 -13.10 -1.27 15.81
N SER A 408 -12.08 -2.13 15.70
CA SER A 408 -11.45 -2.76 16.86
C SER A 408 -10.71 -1.74 17.74
N LEU A 409 -10.11 -0.70 17.14
CA LEU A 409 -9.51 0.41 17.88
C LEU A 409 -10.58 1.24 18.61
N LEU A 410 -11.72 1.48 17.97
CA LEU A 410 -12.86 2.16 18.58
C LEU A 410 -13.39 1.37 19.77
N ASN A 411 -13.58 0.06 19.59
CA ASN A 411 -13.94 -0.88 20.66
C ASN A 411 -12.95 -0.79 21.84
N LEU A 412 -11.64 -0.78 21.58
CA LEU A 412 -10.62 -0.63 22.63
C LEU A 412 -10.75 0.69 23.40
N THR A 413 -11.09 1.78 22.72
CA THR A 413 -11.26 3.11 23.32
C THR A 413 -12.47 3.16 24.26
N TYR A 414 -13.56 2.49 23.90
CA TYR A 414 -14.78 2.42 24.71
C TYR A 414 -14.86 1.19 25.61
N HIS A 415 -13.86 0.33 25.61
CA HIS A 415 -13.85 -0.94 26.35
C HIS A 415 -14.15 -0.76 27.86
N GLN A 416 -13.63 0.32 28.47
CA GLN A 416 -13.94 0.65 29.87
C GLN A 416 -15.41 1.02 30.09
N SER A 417 -16.04 1.71 29.13
CA SER A 417 -17.45 2.09 29.20
C SER A 417 -18.36 0.89 28.95
N ASP A 418 -18.04 0.12 27.91
CA ASP A 418 -18.92 -0.95 27.41
C ASP A 418 -18.81 -2.20 28.26
N PHE A 419 -17.59 -2.54 28.68
CA PHE A 419 -17.34 -3.74 29.48
C PHE A 419 -16.99 -3.45 30.91
N GLY A 420 -16.69 -2.22 31.33
CA GLY A 420 -16.39 -1.89 32.73
C GLY A 420 -14.92 -2.09 33.15
N SER A 421 -14.01 -2.36 32.23
CA SER A 421 -12.57 -2.50 32.52
C SER A 421 -11.74 -2.00 31.34
N PRO A 422 -10.52 -1.46 31.54
CA PRO A 422 -9.64 -1.09 30.46
C PRO A 422 -9.08 -2.37 29.81
N ALA A 423 -8.66 -2.24 28.57
CA ALA A 423 -8.01 -3.33 27.86
C ALA A 423 -6.86 -2.83 27.01
N SER A 424 -5.94 -3.75 26.71
CA SER A 424 -4.90 -3.60 25.69
C SER A 424 -5.10 -4.70 24.65
N TRP A 425 -4.73 -4.42 23.40
CA TRP A 425 -4.87 -5.40 22.33
C TRP A 425 -3.56 -5.54 21.55
N THR A 426 -3.01 -6.75 21.56
CA THR A 426 -1.82 -7.14 20.83
C THR A 426 -2.20 -7.96 19.60
N PHE A 427 -1.69 -7.56 18.43
CA PHE A 427 -1.93 -8.28 17.18
C PHE A 427 -0.66 -9.00 16.74
N SER A 428 -0.74 -10.30 16.47
CA SER A 428 0.36 -11.03 15.84
C SER A 428 0.49 -10.65 14.37
N SER A 429 1.65 -10.92 13.78
CA SER A 429 1.82 -10.90 12.33
C SER A 429 0.83 -11.86 11.65
N THR A 430 0.34 -11.48 10.47
CA THR A 430 -0.62 -12.27 9.71
C THR A 430 -0.07 -13.68 9.49
N ALA A 431 -0.91 -14.70 9.67
CA ALA A 431 -0.58 -16.13 9.57
C ALA A 431 0.30 -16.74 10.70
N HIS A 432 0.68 -15.96 11.73
CA HIS A 432 1.44 -16.45 12.89
C HIS A 432 0.65 -16.44 14.20
N GLY A 433 -0.66 -16.20 14.14
CA GLY A 433 -1.55 -16.19 15.30
C GLY A 433 -1.81 -17.57 15.91
N LYS A 434 -1.29 -18.66 15.35
CA LYS A 434 -1.64 -20.02 15.78
C LYS A 434 -1.33 -20.25 17.25
N GLY A 435 -2.26 -20.86 17.97
CA GLY A 435 -2.15 -21.03 19.41
C GLY A 435 -3.12 -22.03 20.01
N PRO A 436 -3.21 -22.07 21.35
CA PRO A 436 -4.09 -23.00 22.06
C PRO A 436 -5.56 -22.89 21.64
N MET A 437 -6.01 -21.70 21.23
CA MET A 437 -7.37 -21.45 20.74
C MET A 437 -7.72 -22.21 19.45
N ASP A 438 -6.75 -22.50 18.58
CA ASP A 438 -6.96 -23.40 17.43
C ASP A 438 -7.31 -24.82 17.91
N GLY A 439 -6.61 -25.27 18.95
CA GLY A 439 -6.81 -26.59 19.56
C GLY A 439 -8.20 -26.74 20.17
N ILE A 440 -8.76 -25.67 20.75
CA ILE A 440 -10.13 -25.65 21.27
C ILE A 440 -11.12 -25.91 20.13
N GLY A 441 -11.00 -25.16 19.02
CA GLY A 441 -11.89 -25.29 17.87
C GLY A 441 -11.75 -26.64 17.18
N ALA A 442 -10.52 -27.10 16.99
CA ALA A 442 -10.21 -28.41 16.43
C ALA A 442 -10.80 -29.55 17.28
N THR A 443 -10.72 -29.45 18.61
CA THR A 443 -11.28 -30.45 19.53
C THR A 443 -12.80 -30.53 19.41
N ILE A 444 -13.49 -29.38 19.41
CA ILE A 444 -14.96 -29.35 19.27
C ILE A 444 -15.38 -29.99 17.94
N LYS A 445 -14.78 -29.55 16.83
CA LYS A 445 -15.09 -30.06 15.48
C LYS A 445 -14.81 -31.55 15.35
N TYR A 446 -13.64 -31.98 15.81
CA TYR A 446 -13.23 -33.39 15.73
C TYR A 446 -14.14 -34.29 16.55
N GLN A 447 -14.45 -33.90 17.79
CA GLN A 447 -15.33 -34.69 18.66
C GLN A 447 -16.78 -34.72 18.15
N ALA A 448 -17.29 -33.61 17.63
CA ALA A 448 -18.61 -33.55 17.01
C ALA A 448 -18.69 -34.45 15.78
N THR A 449 -17.69 -34.37 14.89
CA THR A 449 -17.59 -35.23 13.71
C THR A 449 -17.53 -36.70 14.10
N ARG A 450 -16.72 -37.05 15.11
CA ARG A 450 -16.63 -38.42 15.61
C ARG A 450 -17.94 -38.92 16.17
N LYS A 451 -18.65 -38.11 16.96
CA LYS A 451 -19.96 -38.49 17.53
C LYS A 451 -20.95 -38.85 16.42
N VAL A 452 -21.07 -37.98 15.42
CA VAL A 452 -21.95 -38.21 14.26
C VAL A 452 -21.53 -39.48 13.50
N LEU A 453 -20.25 -39.66 13.23
CA LEU A 453 -19.77 -40.83 12.47
C LEU A 453 -19.85 -42.16 13.23
N SER A 454 -19.89 -42.11 14.57
CA SER A 454 -20.02 -43.30 15.42
C SER A 454 -21.46 -43.59 15.87
N GLY A 455 -22.37 -42.63 15.66
CA GLY A 455 -23.75 -42.66 16.16
C GLY A 455 -24.72 -43.31 15.19
N LYS A 456 -26.02 -43.10 15.45
CA LYS A 456 -27.10 -43.31 14.48
C LYS A 456 -27.50 -41.97 13.87
N ASP A 457 -28.29 -41.98 12.80
CA ASP A 457 -28.80 -40.75 12.18
C ASP A 457 -29.59 -39.86 13.17
N GLU A 458 -30.22 -40.45 14.18
CA GLU A 458 -30.93 -39.74 15.26
C GLU A 458 -29.99 -38.91 16.15
N ASP A 459 -28.71 -39.28 16.22
CA ASP A 459 -27.66 -38.59 16.99
C ASP A 459 -26.98 -37.48 16.16
N ALA A 460 -27.46 -37.22 14.94
CA ALA A 460 -26.89 -36.22 14.06
C ALA A 460 -27.00 -34.81 14.66
N ILE A 461 -25.90 -34.05 14.54
CA ILE A 461 -25.85 -32.65 14.93
C ILE A 461 -26.21 -31.84 13.69
N LEU A 462 -27.45 -31.32 13.66
CA LEU A 462 -28.02 -30.63 12.50
C LEU A 462 -28.07 -29.11 12.66
N THR A 463 -27.96 -28.62 13.90
CA THR A 463 -28.06 -27.19 14.22
C THR A 463 -26.89 -26.72 15.10
N PRO A 464 -26.52 -25.43 15.04
CA PRO A 464 -25.54 -24.84 15.95
C PRO A 464 -25.91 -25.02 17.43
N GLU A 465 -27.20 -24.99 17.77
CA GLU A 465 -27.70 -25.24 19.13
C GLU A 465 -27.44 -26.67 19.60
N GLN A 466 -27.62 -27.67 18.73
CA GLN A 466 -27.28 -29.06 19.04
C GLN A 466 -25.78 -29.23 19.22
N LEU A 467 -24.97 -28.54 18.40
CA LEU A 467 -23.51 -28.54 18.55
C LEU A 467 -23.09 -27.94 19.90
N TYR A 468 -23.74 -26.85 20.32
CA TYR A 468 -23.57 -26.25 21.64
C TYR A 468 -23.93 -27.23 22.77
N LYS A 469 -25.11 -27.85 22.73
CA LYS A 469 -25.55 -28.82 23.75
C LYS A 469 -24.58 -29.99 23.87
N PHE A 470 -24.13 -30.53 22.73
CA PHE A 470 -23.11 -31.57 22.69
C PHE A 470 -21.81 -31.10 23.35
N ALA A 471 -21.27 -29.96 22.92
CA ALA A 471 -20.00 -29.45 23.41
C ALA A 471 -20.05 -29.11 24.91
N GLN A 472 -21.19 -28.65 25.42
CA GLN A 472 -21.39 -28.36 26.84
C GLN A 472 -21.44 -29.61 27.72
N GLN A 473 -22.00 -30.71 27.22
CA GLN A 473 -22.17 -31.96 27.98
C GLN A 473 -20.93 -32.84 27.94
N ASP A 474 -20.33 -33.00 26.75
CA ASP A 474 -19.35 -34.04 26.48
C ASP A 474 -17.89 -33.51 26.52
N LEU A 475 -17.68 -32.19 26.54
CA LEU A 475 -16.33 -31.59 26.52
C LEU A 475 -16.02 -30.81 27.80
N LYS A 476 -14.75 -30.88 28.23
CA LYS A 476 -14.21 -30.08 29.34
C LYS A 476 -13.80 -28.66 28.88
N ILE A 477 -14.65 -28.01 28.09
CA ILE A 477 -14.45 -26.66 27.56
C ILE A 477 -15.65 -25.83 28.02
N LYS A 478 -15.43 -24.57 28.43
CA LYS A 478 -16.55 -23.69 28.73
C LYS A 478 -17.16 -23.20 27.42
N VAL A 479 -18.37 -23.66 27.11
CA VAL A 479 -19.05 -23.30 25.86
C VAL A 479 -20.20 -22.34 26.14
N PHE A 480 -20.37 -21.35 25.27
CA PHE A 480 -21.53 -20.46 25.21
C PHE A 480 -22.21 -20.58 23.85
N TYR A 481 -23.51 -20.32 23.83
CA TYR A 481 -24.28 -20.18 22.60
C TYR A 481 -24.66 -18.71 22.43
N MET A 482 -24.52 -18.21 21.20
CA MET A 482 -24.92 -16.86 20.85
C MET A 482 -25.73 -16.91 19.57
N ASP A 483 -27.01 -16.54 19.67
CA ASP A 483 -27.84 -16.46 18.49
C ASP A 483 -27.49 -15.24 17.62
N LYS A 484 -27.79 -15.35 16.34
CA LYS A 484 -27.60 -14.28 15.36
C LYS A 484 -28.32 -12.99 15.75
N THR A 485 -29.51 -13.10 16.33
CA THR A 485 -30.29 -11.93 16.75
C THR A 485 -29.59 -11.12 17.82
N THR A 486 -28.89 -11.76 18.76
CA THR A 486 -28.15 -11.14 19.85
C THR A 486 -26.95 -10.38 19.31
N ILE A 487 -26.23 -10.95 18.34
CA ILE A 487 -25.11 -10.27 17.65
C ILE A 487 -25.62 -9.03 16.91
N GLN A 488 -26.74 -9.17 16.20
CA GLN A 488 -27.35 -8.08 15.45
C GLN A 488 -27.97 -7.00 16.36
N GLN A 489 -28.58 -7.35 17.49
CA GLN A 489 -29.15 -6.38 18.44
C GLN A 489 -28.07 -5.64 19.24
N ASN A 490 -26.99 -6.32 19.62
CA ASN A 490 -25.81 -5.65 20.15
C ASN A 490 -25.29 -4.61 19.15
N THR A 491 -25.49 -4.84 17.84
CA THR A 491 -25.16 -3.89 16.76
C THR A 491 -26.04 -2.63 16.77
N ASP A 492 -27.30 -2.70 17.23
CA ASP A 492 -28.20 -1.52 17.33
C ASP A 492 -27.90 -0.65 18.57
N CYS A 493 -27.47 -1.27 19.67
CA CYS A 493 -26.84 -0.55 20.80
C CYS A 493 -25.50 0.10 20.36
N TYR A 494 -24.86 -0.50 19.36
CA TYR A 494 -23.68 -0.06 18.60
C TYR A 494 -24.03 0.99 17.53
N LYS A 495 -24.48 2.18 17.93
CA LYS A 495 -24.26 3.41 17.13
C LYS A 495 -22.77 3.78 16.98
N LEU A 496 -21.88 2.80 17.00
CA LEU A 496 -20.42 2.84 16.86
C LEU A 496 -19.96 2.87 15.38
N LEU A 497 -20.87 3.08 14.45
CA LEU A 497 -20.56 3.49 13.07
C LEU A 497 -20.87 4.97 12.80
N ASN A 498 -21.40 5.71 13.79
CA ASN A 498 -21.75 7.13 13.71
C ASN A 498 -21.32 7.92 14.97
N ARG A 499 -20.39 7.41 15.78
CA ARG A 499 -19.83 8.11 16.95
C ARG A 499 -18.43 8.62 16.67
#